data_AF-A0A8J9ZD90-F1
#
_entry.id   AF-A0A8J9ZD90-F1
#
_cell.length_a   1.000
_cell.length_b   1.000
_cell.length_c   1.000
_cell.angle_alpha   90.00
_cell.angle_beta   90.00
_cell.angle_gamma   90.00
#
_symmetry.space_group_name_H-M   'P 1'
#
loop_
_entity.id
_entity.type
_entity.pdbx_description
1 polymer ?
#
loop_
_entity_poly.entity_id
_entity_poly.type
_entity_poly.pdbx_seq_one_letter_code
_entity_poly.pdbx_strand_id
1 'polypeptide(L)'
;MNIRQHIGVIFTSVGLLLLMMGTITPAWTSHQIGIWPSCHENTTIESPGTAGLWEECSNMSGIPHWVSVDACTLSEFYFTPNTDCPGGILDRGIIYAGTLEDCAAACCRNPMCQSFQYNCAQVCYLKEKMCTRSQMKGSSCGNMYNRPQAHSTAYHIARFCIMLSTMLLLPGAFLAVSAACKGDLDSAVDGYTIFTTLIIVGGIAGGIGAAFYTIDHELYGMDVPFSVSFYLTWAQTFFSVPGGFLIWHSTKDDDEMEAPITNKEDLESP
;
A
#
# COMPACT_ATOMS: atom_id res chain seq x y z
N MET A 1 -33.53 -11.28 12.62
CA MET A 1 -32.32 -11.16 11.78
C MET A 1 -32.17 -12.42 10.93
N ASN A 2 -32.04 -12.25 9.62
CA ASN A 2 -31.93 -13.35 8.64
C ASN A 2 -30.53 -14.00 8.73
N ILE A 3 -30.40 -15.30 8.40
CA ILE A 3 -29.11 -16.00 8.29
C ILE A 3 -28.13 -15.25 7.38
N ARG A 4 -28.63 -14.63 6.30
CA ARG A 4 -27.84 -13.82 5.36
C ARG A 4 -27.20 -12.60 6.02
N GLN A 5 -27.96 -11.88 6.85
CA GLN A 5 -27.45 -10.73 7.61
C GLN A 5 -26.35 -11.17 8.57
N HIS A 6 -26.53 -12.27 9.30
CA HIS A 6 -25.50 -12.77 10.23
C HIS A 6 -24.20 -13.12 9.50
N ILE A 7 -24.29 -13.83 8.36
CA ILE A 7 -23.11 -14.16 7.55
C ILE A 7 -22.44 -12.87 7.05
N GLY A 8 -23.21 -11.90 6.57
CA GLY A 8 -22.68 -10.61 6.11
C GLY A 8 -21.96 -9.80 7.19
N VAL A 9 -22.51 -9.76 8.41
CA VAL A 9 -21.85 -9.13 9.56
C VAL A 9 -20.55 -9.84 9.90
N ILE A 10 -20.54 -11.17 9.98
CA ILE A 10 -19.32 -11.97 10.26
C ILE A 10 -18.24 -11.71 9.21
N PHE A 11 -18.60 -11.73 7.93
CA PHE A 11 -17.68 -11.46 6.82
C PHE A 11 -17.08 -10.05 6.94
N THR A 12 -17.91 -9.05 7.21
CA THR A 12 -17.46 -7.67 7.39
C THR A 12 -16.50 -7.54 8.57
N SER A 13 -16.81 -8.16 9.71
CA SER A 13 -15.94 -8.14 10.90
C SER A 13 -14.59 -8.81 10.64
N VAL A 14 -14.58 -9.95 9.96
CA VAL A 14 -13.33 -10.62 9.54
C VAL A 14 -12.55 -9.72 8.60
N GLY A 15 -13.20 -9.11 7.60
CA GLY A 15 -12.56 -8.16 6.69
C GLY A 15 -11.91 -6.99 7.43
N LEU A 16 -12.61 -6.37 8.38
CA LEU A 16 -12.06 -5.29 9.21
C LEU A 16 -10.84 -5.74 10.02
N LEU A 17 -10.87 -6.92 10.64
CA LEU A 17 -9.73 -7.46 11.38
C LEU A 17 -8.52 -7.68 10.47
N LEU A 18 -8.73 -8.24 9.28
CA LEU A 18 -7.68 -8.43 8.27
C LEU A 18 -7.10 -7.08 7.81
N LEU A 19 -7.94 -6.04 7.66
CA LEU A 19 -7.47 -4.68 7.37
C LEU A 19 -6.55 -4.16 8.47
N MET A 20 -6.99 -4.24 9.72
CA MET A 20 -6.24 -3.73 10.86
C MET A 20 -4.90 -4.47 10.98
N MET A 21 -4.90 -5.79 10.82
CA MET A 21 -3.67 -6.57 10.80
C MET A 21 -2.75 -6.18 9.64
N GLY A 22 -3.27 -6.09 8.41
CA GLY A 22 -2.48 -5.73 7.23
C GLY A 22 -1.93 -4.30 7.27
N THR A 23 -2.63 -3.37 7.93
CA THR A 23 -2.23 -1.96 7.99
C THR A 23 -1.27 -1.64 9.12
N ILE A 24 -1.41 -2.26 10.29
CA ILE A 24 -0.52 -2.04 11.44
C ILE A 24 0.84 -2.69 11.22
N THR A 25 0.90 -3.76 10.44
CA THR A 25 2.10 -4.57 10.32
C THR A 25 3.01 -4.06 9.21
N PRO A 26 4.30 -3.84 9.49
CA PRO A 26 5.21 -3.21 8.54
C PRO A 26 5.70 -4.16 7.43
N ALA A 27 5.00 -5.26 7.15
CA ALA A 27 5.48 -6.34 6.29
C ALA A 27 4.68 -6.45 4.98
N TRP A 28 4.63 -5.35 4.21
CA TRP A 28 4.00 -5.35 2.89
C TRP A 28 4.91 -5.98 1.83
N THR A 29 6.20 -5.72 1.94
CA THR A 29 7.26 -6.40 1.20
C THR A 29 8.36 -6.82 2.15
N SER A 30 8.94 -8.00 1.93
CA SER A 30 10.04 -8.49 2.77
C SER A 30 10.92 -9.48 2.03
N HIS A 31 12.24 -9.36 2.19
CA HIS A 31 13.17 -10.42 1.76
C HIS A 31 13.28 -11.57 2.77
N GLN A 32 12.77 -11.39 3.99
CA GLN A 32 12.88 -12.40 5.02
C GLN A 32 11.75 -13.42 4.91
N ILE A 33 12.10 -14.69 5.07
CA ILE A 33 11.13 -15.78 5.12
C ILE A 33 10.54 -15.79 6.54
N GLY A 34 9.28 -15.37 6.67
CA GLY A 34 8.59 -15.34 7.95
C GLY A 34 7.24 -14.62 7.85
N ILE A 35 6.32 -14.90 8.78
CA ILE A 35 4.98 -14.28 8.79
C ILE A 35 5.06 -12.84 9.30
N TRP A 36 5.96 -12.57 10.26
CA TRP A 36 6.15 -11.27 10.90
C TRP A 36 7.64 -11.03 11.17
N PRO A 37 8.44 -10.74 10.12
CA PRO A 37 9.85 -10.42 10.32
C PRO A 37 9.99 -9.19 11.22
N SER A 38 10.68 -9.35 12.35
CA SER A 38 10.93 -8.27 13.30
C SER A 38 11.88 -7.24 12.70
N CYS A 39 11.51 -5.95 12.75
CA CYS A 39 12.37 -4.85 12.30
C CYS A 39 13.71 -4.71 13.06
N HIS A 40 13.91 -5.50 14.12
CA HIS A 40 15.04 -5.39 15.04
C HIS A 40 15.97 -6.60 15.07
N GLU A 41 15.75 -7.60 14.23
CA GLU A 41 16.64 -8.76 14.27
C GLU A 41 17.97 -8.36 13.61
N ASN A 42 19.02 -8.33 14.43
CA ASN A 42 20.38 -7.89 14.13
C ASN A 42 21.01 -8.78 13.04
N THR A 43 20.56 -8.62 11.80
CA THR A 43 21.15 -9.30 10.65
C THR A 43 22.48 -8.61 10.34
N THR A 44 23.57 -9.33 10.58
CA THR A 44 24.96 -8.92 10.27
C THR A 44 25.27 -8.93 8.77
N ILE A 45 24.25 -9.15 7.94
CA ILE A 45 24.34 -9.20 6.48
C ILE A 45 23.40 -8.12 5.98
N GLU A 46 23.86 -7.31 5.01
CA GLU A 46 23.14 -6.26 4.28
C GLU A 46 21.91 -6.84 3.55
N SER A 47 20.91 -7.29 4.30
CA SER A 47 19.64 -7.73 3.74
C SER A 47 18.83 -6.49 3.39
N PRO A 48 18.23 -6.43 2.19
CA PRO A 48 17.27 -5.39 1.90
C PRO A 48 16.12 -5.54 2.90
N GLY A 49 15.77 -4.45 3.57
CA GLY A 49 14.91 -4.43 4.74
C GLY A 49 13.47 -4.89 4.47
N THR A 50 12.67 -4.91 5.53
CA THR A 50 11.22 -5.11 5.40
C THR A 50 10.57 -3.73 5.26
N ALA A 51 9.70 -3.55 4.27
CA ALA A 51 9.03 -2.28 4.04
C ALA A 51 7.51 -2.43 4.24
N GLY A 52 6.96 -1.50 5.02
CA GLY A 52 5.56 -1.39 5.33
C GLY A 52 4.88 -0.23 4.61
N LEU A 53 3.57 -0.15 4.79
CA LEU A 53 2.80 0.97 4.26
C LEU A 53 3.09 2.28 5.01
N TRP A 54 3.42 2.23 6.29
CA TRP A 54 3.66 3.43 7.12
C TRP A 54 5.13 3.64 7.46
N GLU A 55 5.84 2.54 7.66
CA GLU A 55 7.22 2.54 8.15
C GLU A 55 8.08 1.69 7.22
N GLU A 56 9.33 2.11 7.03
CA GLU A 56 10.34 1.35 6.31
C GLU A 56 11.40 0.89 7.31
N CYS A 57 11.49 -0.42 7.53
CA CYS A 57 12.45 -0.99 8.47
C CYS A 57 13.77 -1.23 7.73
N SER A 58 14.58 -0.18 7.61
CA SER A 58 15.98 -0.31 7.23
C SER A 58 16.82 -0.60 8.47
N ASN A 59 17.88 -1.39 8.32
CA ASN A 59 18.79 -1.78 9.39
C ASN A 59 19.52 -0.52 9.91
N MET A 60 18.92 0.19 10.85
CA MET A 60 19.56 1.30 11.54
C MET A 60 20.67 0.72 12.42
N SER A 61 21.92 0.95 12.01
CA SER A 61 23.10 0.72 12.81
C SER A 61 23.09 1.62 14.05
N GLY A 62 22.33 1.23 15.08
CA GLY A 62 22.60 1.53 16.49
C GLY A 62 22.56 2.97 16.99
N ILE A 63 22.15 3.97 16.19
CA ILE A 63 22.02 5.36 16.66
C ILE A 63 20.65 5.91 16.24
N PRO A 64 19.80 6.37 17.18
CA PRO A 64 18.55 7.03 16.84
C PRO A 64 18.87 8.40 16.24
N HIS A 65 19.10 8.42 14.93
CA HIS A 65 19.27 9.66 14.20
C HIS A 65 17.88 10.15 13.81
N TRP A 66 17.40 11.17 14.50
CA TRP A 66 16.38 12.06 13.97
C TRP A 66 16.91 12.50 12.59
N VAL A 67 16.27 12.07 11.51
CA VAL A 67 16.66 12.44 10.15
C VAL A 67 16.55 13.95 10.04
N SER A 68 17.67 14.64 10.25
CA SER A 68 17.87 15.99 9.76
C SER A 68 17.82 15.89 8.24
N VAL A 69 16.87 16.60 7.64
CA VAL A 69 16.52 16.62 6.21
C VAL A 69 17.68 17.02 5.27
N ASP A 70 18.91 17.20 5.78
CA ASP A 70 20.00 17.88 5.10
C ASP A 70 21.30 17.07 4.92
N ALA A 71 21.34 15.77 5.26
CA ALA A 71 22.57 14.97 5.13
C ALA A 71 22.43 13.80 4.15
N CYS A 72 22.24 14.11 2.87
CA CYS A 72 22.31 13.10 1.80
C CYS A 72 23.72 12.49 1.76
N THR A 73 23.82 11.20 2.11
CA THR A 73 25.08 10.45 2.26
C THR A 73 25.06 9.18 1.42
N LEU A 74 26.23 8.56 1.18
CA LEU A 74 26.35 7.37 0.35
C LEU A 74 25.45 6.21 0.84
N SER A 75 25.27 6.05 2.14
CA SER A 75 24.45 5.00 2.76
C SER A 75 22.96 5.11 2.42
N GLU A 76 22.50 6.24 1.90
CA GLU A 76 21.12 6.41 1.46
C GLU A 76 20.87 5.76 0.09
N PHE A 77 21.91 5.62 -0.74
CA PHE A 77 21.74 5.15 -2.11
C PHE A 77 21.62 3.63 -2.19
N TYR A 78 20.65 3.15 -2.97
CA TYR A 78 20.52 1.75 -3.33
C TYR A 78 21.62 1.34 -4.30
N PHE A 79 22.49 0.43 -3.86
CA PHE A 79 23.61 -0.09 -4.62
C PHE A 79 23.21 -1.26 -5.53
N THR A 80 23.55 -1.18 -6.81
CA THR A 80 23.40 -2.28 -7.78
C THR A 80 24.75 -2.60 -8.42
N PRO A 81 25.40 -3.73 -8.05
CA PRO A 81 26.74 -4.05 -8.52
C PRO A 81 26.77 -4.40 -10.00
N ASN A 82 27.88 -4.11 -10.67
CA ASN A 82 28.19 -4.54 -12.05
C ASN A 82 27.08 -4.21 -13.06
N THR A 83 26.49 -3.02 -12.90
CA THR A 83 25.43 -2.53 -13.79
C THR A 83 25.76 -1.15 -14.34
N ASP A 84 25.34 -0.95 -15.57
CA ASP A 84 25.31 0.32 -16.24
C ASP A 84 23.87 0.65 -16.62
N CYS A 85 23.59 1.95 -16.66
CA CYS A 85 22.36 2.45 -17.20
C CYS A 85 22.64 3.37 -18.38
N PRO A 86 22.30 2.96 -19.60
CA PRO A 86 22.51 3.78 -20.77
C PRO A 86 21.56 4.99 -20.76
N GLY A 87 22.12 6.19 -20.84
CA GLY A 87 21.38 7.44 -21.00
C GLY A 87 21.11 8.23 -19.70
N GLY A 88 20.45 9.38 -19.86
CA GLY A 88 19.98 10.23 -18.75
C GLY A 88 21.07 10.95 -17.95
N ILE A 89 22.25 11.19 -18.54
CA ILE A 89 23.32 11.94 -17.87
C ILE A 89 22.90 13.41 -17.78
N LEU A 90 23.03 14.00 -16.59
CA LEU A 90 22.80 15.43 -16.37
C LEU A 90 23.76 16.26 -17.23
N ASP A 91 23.36 17.48 -17.60
CA ASP A 91 24.32 18.42 -18.19
C ASP A 91 25.46 18.68 -17.18
N ARG A 92 26.70 18.48 -17.61
CA ARG A 92 27.91 18.41 -16.75
C ARG A 92 27.87 17.32 -15.67
N GLY A 93 27.10 16.26 -15.88
CA GLY A 93 26.95 15.13 -14.97
C GLY A 93 28.10 14.12 -14.99
N ILE A 94 29.13 14.33 -15.82
CA ILE A 94 30.33 13.47 -15.84
C ILE A 94 31.41 14.14 -15.00
N ILE A 95 31.81 13.49 -13.91
CA ILE A 95 32.75 14.02 -12.93
C ILE A 95 33.84 13.00 -12.69
N TYR A 96 35.10 13.44 -12.65
CA TYR A 96 36.18 12.62 -12.12
C TYR A 96 36.15 12.73 -10.60
N ALA A 97 35.69 11.67 -9.95
CA ALA A 97 35.51 11.61 -8.50
C ALA A 97 36.54 10.62 -7.94
N GLY A 98 37.53 11.12 -7.19
CA GLY A 98 38.58 10.27 -6.63
C GLY A 98 38.04 9.18 -5.71
N THR A 99 36.86 9.44 -5.11
CA THR A 99 36.15 8.49 -4.24
C THR A 99 34.69 8.34 -4.63
N LEU A 100 34.06 7.29 -4.11
CA LEU A 100 32.64 7.02 -4.31
C LEU A 100 31.78 8.04 -3.54
N GLU A 101 32.24 8.45 -2.36
CA GLU A 101 31.62 9.43 -1.49
C GLU A 101 31.53 10.81 -2.16
N ASP A 102 32.57 11.20 -2.93
CA ASP A 102 32.55 12.43 -3.73
C ASP A 102 31.44 12.42 -4.79
N CYS A 103 31.19 11.25 -5.39
CA CYS A 103 30.14 11.06 -6.39
C CYS A 103 28.75 11.15 -5.76
N ALA A 104 28.55 10.52 -4.59
CA ALA A 104 27.33 10.66 -3.81
C ALA A 104 27.09 12.12 -3.41
N ALA A 105 28.10 12.80 -2.85
CA ALA A 105 28.01 14.21 -2.46
C ALA A 105 27.70 15.12 -3.67
N ALA A 106 28.25 14.84 -4.84
CA ALA A 106 27.92 15.57 -6.07
C ALA A 106 26.46 15.35 -6.50
N CYS A 107 25.95 14.11 -6.42
CA CYS A 107 24.54 13.82 -6.66
C CYS A 107 23.64 14.51 -5.64
N CYS A 108 24.00 14.47 -4.35
CA CYS A 108 23.29 15.12 -3.25
C CYS A 108 23.15 16.64 -3.43
N ARG A 109 24.20 17.30 -3.92
CA ARG A 109 24.17 18.75 -4.22
C ARG A 109 23.27 19.12 -5.40
N ASN A 110 22.92 18.16 -6.25
CA ASN A 110 22.06 18.40 -7.40
C ASN A 110 20.65 17.82 -7.14
N PRO A 111 19.62 18.66 -6.98
CA PRO A 111 18.26 18.18 -6.73
C PRO A 111 17.70 17.37 -7.91
N MET A 112 18.21 17.57 -9.12
CA MET A 112 17.83 16.81 -10.30
C MET A 112 18.50 15.43 -10.36
N CYS A 113 19.54 15.17 -9.56
CA CYS A 113 20.22 13.88 -9.55
C CYS A 113 19.39 12.84 -8.79
N GLN A 114 18.93 11.83 -9.52
CA GLN A 114 18.13 10.73 -9.00
C GLN A 114 18.94 9.44 -8.87
N SER A 115 20.03 9.33 -9.63
CA SER A 115 20.97 8.22 -9.51
C SER A 115 22.35 8.65 -9.99
N PHE A 116 23.36 7.88 -9.65
CA PHE A 116 24.68 8.03 -10.25
C PHE A 116 25.31 6.67 -10.51
N GLN A 117 26.25 6.64 -11.44
CA GLN A 117 27.09 5.49 -11.69
C GLN A 117 28.53 5.81 -11.30
N TYR A 118 29.20 4.90 -10.62
CA TYR A 118 30.62 4.99 -10.33
C TYR A 118 31.35 3.82 -10.95
N ASN A 119 32.35 4.10 -11.80
CA ASN A 119 33.12 3.07 -12.49
C ASN A 119 34.53 2.91 -11.94
N CYS A 120 35.23 1.86 -12.40
CA CYS A 120 36.60 1.56 -11.99
C CYS A 120 37.64 2.59 -12.47
N ALA A 121 37.28 3.46 -13.42
CA ALA A 121 38.10 4.59 -13.86
C ALA A 121 37.89 5.85 -12.99
N GLN A 122 37.22 5.71 -11.85
CA GLN A 122 36.90 6.80 -10.93
C GLN A 122 36.07 7.92 -11.59
N VAL A 123 35.26 7.54 -12.59
CA VAL A 123 34.32 8.43 -13.27
C VAL A 123 32.94 8.22 -12.68
N CYS A 124 32.35 9.34 -12.30
CA CYS A 124 31.00 9.49 -11.80
C CYS A 124 30.10 9.98 -12.92
N TYR A 125 29.02 9.27 -13.20
CA TYR A 125 27.98 9.69 -14.14
C TYR A 125 26.71 9.99 -13.35
N LEU A 126 26.49 11.26 -13.01
CA LEU A 126 25.25 11.75 -12.40
C LEU A 126 24.11 11.69 -13.42
N LYS A 127 22.97 11.17 -12.99
CA LYS A 127 21.82 10.92 -13.84
C LYS A 127 20.56 11.59 -13.28
N GLU A 128 19.76 12.14 -14.19
CA GLU A 128 18.50 12.81 -13.85
C GLU A 128 17.35 11.84 -13.57
N LYS A 129 17.54 10.54 -13.88
CA LYS A 129 16.52 9.51 -13.74
C LYS A 129 17.10 8.30 -13.03
N MET A 130 16.23 7.59 -12.32
CA MET A 130 16.53 6.24 -11.87
C MET A 130 16.38 5.30 -13.05
N CYS A 131 17.22 4.29 -13.07
CA CYS A 131 17.21 3.32 -14.14
C CYS A 131 16.29 2.18 -13.78
N THR A 132 15.32 1.91 -14.64
CA THR A 132 14.47 0.74 -14.45
C THR A 132 15.28 -0.52 -14.71
N ARG A 133 14.86 -1.64 -14.12
CA ARG A 133 15.48 -2.96 -14.36
C ARG A 133 15.62 -3.30 -15.84
N SER A 134 14.61 -2.98 -16.65
CA SER A 134 14.64 -3.25 -18.10
C SER A 134 15.69 -2.42 -18.85
N GLN A 135 16.17 -1.34 -18.26
CA GLN A 135 17.20 -0.46 -18.83
C GLN A 135 18.60 -0.82 -18.34
N MET A 136 18.74 -1.44 -17.16
CA MET A 136 20.02 -1.83 -16.61
C MET A 136 20.70 -2.89 -17.49
N LYS A 137 21.97 -2.66 -17.81
CA LYS A 137 22.83 -3.57 -18.56
C LYS A 137 23.98 -4.02 -17.69
N GLY A 138 24.43 -5.27 -17.85
CA GLY A 138 25.64 -5.74 -17.17
C GLY A 138 26.85 -4.91 -17.59
N SER A 139 27.63 -4.47 -16.61
CA SER A 139 28.89 -3.76 -16.81
C SER A 139 29.96 -4.36 -15.91
N SER A 140 31.09 -4.77 -16.50
CA SER A 140 32.23 -5.31 -15.74
C SER A 140 32.98 -4.24 -14.94
N CYS A 141 32.70 -2.96 -15.18
CA CYS A 141 33.35 -1.81 -14.55
C CYS A 141 32.31 -0.69 -14.43
N GLY A 142 31.36 -0.86 -13.53
CA GLY A 142 30.32 0.13 -13.28
C GLY A 142 29.35 -0.36 -12.21
N ASN A 143 29.11 0.48 -11.22
CA ASN A 143 28.12 0.23 -10.18
C ASN A 143 27.11 1.38 -10.18
N MET A 144 25.82 1.04 -10.10
CA MET A 144 24.74 2.01 -10.01
C MET A 144 24.39 2.28 -8.55
N TYR A 145 24.07 3.53 -8.26
CA TYR A 145 23.65 4.04 -6.97
C TYR A 145 22.40 4.90 -7.19
N ASN A 146 21.23 4.38 -6.84
CA ASN A 146 19.97 5.10 -6.99
C ASN A 146 19.64 5.82 -5.68
N ARG A 147 19.22 7.08 -5.74
CA ARG A 147 18.71 7.79 -4.55
C ARG A 147 17.51 7.00 -4.01
N PRO A 148 17.27 6.92 -2.69
CA PRO A 148 16.04 6.33 -2.19
C PRO A 148 14.90 7.19 -2.71
N GLN A 149 13.96 6.55 -3.40
CA GLN A 149 12.94 7.28 -4.14
C GLN A 149 12.08 8.05 -3.16
N ALA A 150 11.94 9.37 -3.36
CA ALA A 150 10.84 10.10 -2.74
C ALA A 150 9.57 9.36 -3.14
N HIS A 151 8.84 8.84 -2.16
CA HIS A 151 7.70 7.94 -2.36
C HIS A 151 6.91 8.26 -3.63
N SER A 152 6.78 7.28 -4.52
CA SER A 152 6.03 7.41 -5.77
C SER A 152 4.61 7.91 -5.50
N THR A 153 4.03 8.66 -6.43
CA THR A 153 2.63 9.12 -6.33
C THR A 153 1.67 7.95 -6.14
N ALA A 154 1.97 6.78 -6.70
CA ALA A 154 1.17 5.57 -6.51
C ALA A 154 1.21 5.07 -5.06
N TYR A 155 2.37 5.16 -4.39
CA TYR A 155 2.50 4.84 -2.97
C TYR A 155 1.69 5.81 -2.09
N HIS A 156 1.70 7.11 -2.39
CA HIS A 156 0.86 8.08 -1.70
C HIS A 156 -0.64 7.83 -1.92
N ILE A 157 -1.04 7.46 -3.15
CA ILE A 157 -2.41 7.06 -3.46
C ILE A 157 -2.79 5.80 -2.67
N ALA A 158 -1.90 4.79 -2.61
CA ALA A 158 -2.13 3.59 -1.83
C ALA A 158 -2.37 3.90 -0.35
N ARG A 159 -1.53 4.74 0.28
CA ARG A 159 -1.73 5.22 1.67
C ARG A 159 -3.08 5.90 1.86
N PHE A 160 -3.43 6.82 0.95
CA PHE A 160 -4.72 7.53 1.01
C PHE A 160 -5.91 6.57 0.91
N CYS A 161 -5.89 5.64 -0.06
CA CYS A 161 -6.94 4.64 -0.24
C CYS A 161 -7.11 3.72 0.98
N ILE A 162 -6.00 3.32 1.60
CA ILE A 162 -6.03 2.47 2.80
C ILE A 162 -6.54 3.25 4.03
N MET A 163 -6.17 4.52 4.21
CA MET A 163 -6.78 5.38 5.25
C MET A 163 -8.28 5.57 5.02
N LEU A 164 -8.68 5.82 3.78
CA LEU A 164 -10.10 5.96 3.45
C LEU A 164 -10.85 4.64 3.75
N SER A 165 -10.26 3.50 3.39
CA SER A 165 -10.80 2.17 3.70
C SER A 165 -11.03 1.97 5.19
N THR A 166 -10.05 2.27 6.05
CA THR A 166 -10.20 2.14 7.51
C THR A 166 -11.23 3.11 8.07
N MET A 167 -11.24 4.36 7.61
CA MET A 167 -12.22 5.37 8.03
C MET A 167 -13.66 5.03 7.65
N LEU A 168 -13.88 4.28 6.57
CA LEU A 168 -15.22 3.85 6.15
C LEU A 168 -15.64 2.51 6.80
N LEU A 169 -14.72 1.54 6.88
CA LEU A 169 -15.03 0.21 7.41
C LEU A 169 -15.23 0.19 8.93
N LEU A 170 -14.49 1.00 9.69
CA LEU A 170 -14.65 1.07 11.15
C LEU A 170 -16.08 1.48 11.56
N PRO A 171 -16.61 2.64 11.13
CA PRO A 171 -17.98 3.02 11.46
C PRO A 171 -19.01 2.09 10.79
N GLY A 172 -18.77 1.64 9.55
CA GLY A 172 -19.67 0.71 8.86
C GLY A 172 -19.86 -0.61 9.61
N ALA A 173 -18.75 -1.25 10.03
CA ALA A 173 -18.78 -2.48 10.80
C ALA A 173 -19.37 -2.27 12.20
N PHE A 174 -19.04 -1.16 12.87
CA PHE A 174 -19.61 -0.82 14.18
C PHE A 174 -21.13 -0.70 14.13
N LEU A 175 -21.66 -0.01 13.11
CA LEU A 175 -23.10 0.14 12.90
C LEU A 175 -23.76 -1.21 12.57
N ALA A 176 -23.12 -2.02 11.72
CA ALA A 176 -23.63 -3.36 11.38
C ALA A 176 -23.72 -4.30 12.60
N VAL A 177 -22.70 -4.29 13.47
CA VAL A 177 -22.71 -5.08 14.71
C VAL A 177 -23.75 -4.53 15.69
N SER A 178 -23.84 -3.20 15.82
CA SER A 178 -24.85 -2.57 16.69
C SER A 178 -26.28 -2.92 16.26
N ALA A 179 -26.52 -2.94 14.94
CA ALA A 179 -27.78 -3.40 14.35
C ALA A 179 -28.09 -4.85 14.69
N ALA A 180 -27.09 -5.71 14.54
CA ALA A 180 -27.24 -7.12 14.87
C ALA A 180 -27.54 -7.37 16.36
N CYS A 181 -26.97 -6.56 17.25
CA CYS A 181 -27.16 -6.70 18.70
C CYS A 181 -28.50 -6.13 19.20
N LYS A 182 -28.97 -5.01 18.65
CA LYS A 182 -30.21 -4.37 19.11
C LYS A 182 -31.47 -5.06 18.61
N GLY A 183 -31.40 -5.83 17.52
CA GLY A 183 -32.55 -6.51 16.94
C GLY A 183 -33.52 -5.60 16.20
N ASP A 184 -33.48 -4.29 16.45
CA ASP A 184 -34.15 -3.23 15.69
C ASP A 184 -33.24 -2.01 15.56
N LEU A 185 -32.97 -1.59 14.32
CA LEU A 185 -32.63 -0.19 14.03
C LEU A 185 -33.95 0.46 13.63
N ASP A 186 -34.34 1.53 14.33
CA ASP A 186 -35.49 2.34 13.93
C ASP A 186 -35.41 2.67 12.44
N SER A 187 -36.42 2.21 11.69
CA SER A 187 -36.54 2.31 10.23
C SER A 187 -36.66 3.74 9.70
N ALA A 188 -36.72 4.74 10.60
CA ALA A 188 -36.92 6.13 10.26
C ALA A 188 -35.72 6.78 9.54
N VAL A 189 -34.57 6.12 9.54
CA VAL A 189 -33.41 6.50 8.72
C VAL A 189 -32.95 5.24 7.99
N ASP A 190 -32.61 5.36 6.70
CA ASP A 190 -32.01 4.33 5.83
C ASP A 190 -30.63 3.84 6.35
N GLY A 191 -30.50 3.56 7.65
CA GLY A 191 -29.26 3.25 8.34
C GLY A 191 -28.59 2.04 7.73
N TYR A 192 -29.37 1.02 7.37
CA TYR A 192 -28.93 -0.16 6.63
C TYR A 192 -28.22 0.20 5.33
N THR A 193 -28.85 1.01 4.49
CA THR A 193 -28.28 1.50 3.23
C THR A 193 -26.99 2.27 3.46
N ILE A 194 -26.95 3.13 4.48
CA ILE A 194 -25.76 3.94 4.79
C ILE A 194 -24.59 3.05 5.19
N PHE A 195 -24.73 2.20 6.21
CA PHE A 195 -23.57 1.45 6.71
C PHE A 195 -23.13 0.35 5.74
N THR A 196 -24.05 -0.26 4.99
CA THR A 196 -23.68 -1.22 3.93
C THR A 196 -22.91 -0.54 2.80
N THR A 197 -23.29 0.68 2.41
CA THR A 197 -22.53 1.50 1.47
C THR A 197 -21.13 1.79 2.00
N LEU A 198 -21.00 2.19 3.29
CA LEU A 198 -19.70 2.42 3.91
C LEU A 198 -18.81 1.17 3.85
N ILE A 199 -19.36 0.00 4.14
CA ILE A 199 -18.64 -1.28 4.08
C ILE A 199 -18.17 -1.59 2.65
N ILE A 200 -19.05 -1.47 1.65
CA ILE A 200 -18.73 -1.78 0.25
C ILE A 200 -17.67 -0.81 -0.28
N VAL A 201 -17.88 0.50 -0.10
CA VAL A 201 -16.95 1.53 -0.58
C VAL A 201 -15.61 1.43 0.15
N GLY A 202 -15.61 1.20 1.46
CA GLY A 202 -14.39 0.97 2.23
C GLY A 202 -13.65 -0.29 1.77
N GLY A 203 -14.38 -1.36 1.46
CA GLY A 203 -13.83 -2.58 0.87
C GLY A 203 -13.14 -2.34 -0.47
N ILE A 204 -13.83 -1.65 -1.39
CA ILE A 204 -13.29 -1.31 -2.72
C ILE A 204 -12.07 -0.38 -2.60
N ALA A 205 -12.12 0.63 -1.72
CA ALA A 205 -11.00 1.53 -1.49
C ALA A 205 -9.74 0.77 -1.02
N GLY A 206 -9.90 -0.23 -0.15
CA GLY A 206 -8.81 -1.10 0.29
C GLY A 206 -8.16 -1.86 -0.88
N GLY A 207 -8.98 -2.47 -1.72
CA GLY A 207 -8.53 -3.19 -2.92
C GLY A 207 -7.84 -2.29 -3.94
N ILE A 208 -8.37 -1.08 -4.17
CA ILE A 208 -7.72 -0.08 -5.04
C ILE A 208 -6.34 0.30 -4.49
N GLY A 209 -6.23 0.51 -3.17
CA GLY A 209 -4.94 0.80 -2.53
C GLY A 209 -3.91 -0.31 -2.76
N ALA A 210 -4.30 -1.57 -2.57
CA ALA A 210 -3.45 -2.72 -2.84
C ALA A 210 -3.06 -2.84 -4.33
N ALA A 211 -4.00 -2.56 -5.25
CA ALA A 211 -3.74 -2.57 -6.68
C ALA A 211 -2.71 -1.51 -7.10
N PHE A 212 -2.85 -0.27 -6.61
CA PHE A 212 -1.85 0.78 -6.88
C PHE A 212 -0.47 0.43 -6.33
N TYR A 213 -0.42 -0.15 -5.13
CA TYR A 213 0.85 -0.63 -4.57
C TYR A 213 1.48 -1.73 -5.44
N THR A 214 0.67 -2.63 -6.00
CA THR A 214 1.14 -3.68 -6.92
C THR A 214 1.70 -3.08 -8.20
N ILE A 215 1.00 -2.11 -8.78
CA ILE A 215 1.43 -1.41 -9.99
C ILE A 215 2.75 -0.68 -9.75
N ASP A 216 2.88 0.00 -8.61
CA ASP A 216 4.12 0.65 -8.19
C ASP A 216 5.28 -0.36 -8.12
N HIS A 217 5.05 -1.46 -7.43
CA HIS A 217 6.02 -2.54 -7.26
C HIS A 217 6.53 -3.12 -8.59
N GLU A 218 5.63 -3.40 -9.53
CA GLU A 218 5.94 -3.93 -10.85
C GLU A 218 6.63 -2.90 -11.75
N LEU A 219 6.15 -1.65 -11.76
CA LEU A 219 6.73 -0.59 -12.59
C LEU A 219 8.17 -0.26 -12.21
N TYR A 220 8.47 -0.31 -10.91
CA TYR A 220 9.83 -0.07 -10.40
C TYR A 220 10.69 -1.33 -10.32
N GLY A 221 10.11 -2.50 -10.59
CA GLY A 221 10.83 -3.77 -10.70
C GLY A 221 11.53 -4.16 -9.40
N MET A 222 10.91 -3.87 -8.26
CA MET A 222 11.47 -4.23 -6.96
C MET A 222 11.57 -5.76 -6.85
N ASP A 223 12.73 -6.25 -6.40
CA ASP A 223 13.01 -7.69 -6.23
C ASP A 223 12.48 -8.29 -4.93
N VAL A 224 11.83 -7.47 -4.13
CA VAL A 224 11.23 -7.88 -2.87
C VAL A 224 9.94 -8.65 -3.18
N PRO A 225 9.72 -9.86 -2.65
CA PRO A 225 8.41 -10.49 -2.77
C PRO A 225 7.39 -9.77 -1.89
N PHE A 226 6.11 -9.79 -2.30
CA PHE A 226 5.01 -9.36 -1.44
C PHE A 226 4.94 -10.25 -0.21
N SER A 227 4.71 -9.64 0.94
CA SER A 227 4.63 -10.30 2.24
C SER A 227 3.18 -10.41 2.71
N VAL A 228 2.97 -11.05 3.86
CA VAL A 228 1.65 -11.42 4.41
C VAL A 228 0.71 -10.22 4.52
N SER A 229 1.19 -9.06 4.99
CA SER A 229 0.35 -7.86 5.19
C SER A 229 -0.36 -7.42 3.91
N PHE A 230 0.34 -7.50 2.77
CA PHE A 230 -0.23 -7.17 1.46
C PHE A 230 -1.38 -8.12 1.08
N TYR A 231 -1.19 -9.43 1.27
CA TYR A 231 -2.24 -10.41 1.00
C TYR A 231 -3.43 -10.30 1.96
N LEU A 232 -3.19 -9.90 3.21
CA LEU A 232 -4.28 -9.62 4.16
C LEU A 232 -5.16 -8.46 3.69
N THR A 233 -4.60 -7.44 3.03
CA THR A 233 -5.39 -6.35 2.43
C THR A 233 -6.24 -6.83 1.24
N TRP A 234 -5.72 -7.71 0.39
CA TRP A 234 -6.54 -8.35 -0.65
C TRP A 234 -7.65 -9.21 -0.05
N ALA A 235 -7.33 -10.05 0.94
CA ALA A 235 -8.31 -10.88 1.64
C ALA A 235 -9.40 -10.03 2.29
N GLN A 236 -9.03 -8.91 2.92
CA GLN A 236 -9.97 -7.92 3.46
C GLN A 236 -10.99 -7.48 2.40
N THR A 237 -10.57 -7.15 1.19
CA THR A 237 -11.48 -6.74 0.11
C THR A 237 -12.48 -7.85 -0.24
N PHE A 238 -11.99 -9.09 -0.33
CA PHE A 238 -12.81 -10.29 -0.57
C PHE A 238 -13.81 -10.58 0.54
N PHE A 239 -13.56 -10.18 1.78
CA PHE A 239 -14.50 -10.38 2.89
C PHE A 239 -15.46 -9.19 3.04
N SER A 240 -14.97 -7.95 2.97
CA SER A 240 -15.77 -6.74 3.18
C SER A 240 -16.78 -6.51 2.07
N VAL A 241 -16.40 -6.64 0.79
CA VAL A 241 -17.30 -6.31 -0.33
C VAL A 241 -18.48 -7.30 -0.40
N PRO A 242 -18.28 -8.63 -0.45
CA PRO A 242 -19.38 -9.59 -0.40
C PRO A 242 -20.17 -9.52 0.91
N GLY A 243 -19.50 -9.28 2.04
CA GLY A 243 -20.17 -9.07 3.34
C GLY A 243 -21.18 -7.92 3.28
N GLY A 244 -20.77 -6.78 2.72
CA GLY A 244 -21.66 -5.63 2.50
C GLY A 244 -22.82 -5.94 1.55
N PHE A 245 -22.57 -6.63 0.44
CA PHE A 245 -23.62 -7.04 -0.51
C PHE A 245 -24.64 -8.00 0.11
N LEU A 246 -24.20 -8.95 0.95
CA LEU A 246 -25.10 -9.88 1.64
C LEU A 246 -26.06 -9.16 2.59
N ILE A 247 -25.56 -8.15 3.31
CA ILE A 247 -26.40 -7.34 4.19
C ILE A 247 -27.39 -6.50 3.36
N TRP A 248 -26.90 -5.84 2.30
CA TRP A 248 -27.71 -5.02 1.40
C TRP A 248 -28.86 -5.81 0.76
N HIS A 249 -28.57 -7.00 0.23
CA HIS A 249 -29.62 -7.81 -0.39
C HIS A 249 -30.67 -8.27 0.61
N SER A 250 -30.25 -8.61 1.83
CA SER A 250 -31.21 -9.06 2.84
C SER A 250 -32.19 -7.98 3.28
N THR A 251 -31.83 -6.70 3.19
CA THR A 251 -32.74 -5.60 3.57
C THR A 251 -33.75 -5.33 2.45
N LYS A 252 -33.31 -5.45 1.20
CA LYS A 252 -34.20 -5.30 0.04
C LYS A 252 -35.28 -6.37 -0.04
N ASP A 253 -34.94 -7.61 0.33
CA ASP A 253 -35.91 -8.71 0.38
C ASP A 253 -37.04 -8.43 1.39
N ASP A 254 -36.74 -7.74 2.50
CA ASP A 254 -37.72 -7.40 3.53
C ASP A 254 -38.66 -6.26 3.06
N ASP A 255 -38.14 -5.25 2.36
CA ASP A 255 -38.92 -4.13 1.82
C ASP A 255 -39.97 -4.58 0.78
N GLU A 256 -39.64 -5.58 -0.05
CA GLU A 256 -40.55 -6.09 -1.08
C GLU A 256 -41.73 -6.88 -0.50
N MET A 257 -41.59 -7.46 0.70
CA MET A 257 -42.68 -8.18 1.38
C MET A 257 -43.66 -7.25 2.11
N GLU A 258 -43.24 -6.04 2.47
CA GLU A 258 -44.09 -5.04 3.14
C GLU A 258 -44.86 -4.13 2.18
N ALA A 259 -44.66 -4.27 0.85
CA ALA A 259 -45.40 -3.49 -0.14
C ALA A 259 -46.92 -3.67 0.09
N PRO A 260 -47.65 -2.60 0.45
CA PRO A 260 -49.05 -2.71 0.81
C PRO A 260 -49.81 -3.27 -0.38
N ILE A 261 -50.59 -4.32 -0.13
CA ILE A 261 -51.67 -4.76 -1.00
C ILE A 261 -52.62 -3.58 -1.10
N THR A 262 -52.32 -2.66 -2.01
CA THR A 262 -53.22 -1.57 -2.37
C THR A 262 -54.36 -2.28 -3.08
N ASN A 263 -55.41 -2.52 -2.30
CA ASN A 263 -56.64 -3.14 -2.74
C ASN A 263 -57.08 -2.41 -4.01
N LYS A 264 -57.06 -3.18 -5.09
CA LYS A 264 -57.50 -2.81 -6.42
C LYS A 264 -59.04 -2.77 -6.49
N GLU A 265 -59.69 -2.27 -5.43
CA GLU A 265 -61.14 -2.32 -5.26
C GLU A 265 -61.88 -1.03 -5.69
N ASP A 266 -61.18 0.06 -6.02
CA ASP A 266 -61.86 1.29 -6.48
C ASP A 266 -61.92 1.42 -8.01
N LEU A 267 -62.18 0.30 -8.70
CA LEU A 267 -62.45 0.29 -10.14
C LEU A 267 -63.65 -0.60 -10.48
N GLU A 268 -64.79 -0.36 -9.82
CA GLU A 268 -66.10 -0.53 -10.47
C GLU A 268 -67.21 0.14 -9.63
N SER A 269 -67.65 1.30 -10.08
CA SER A 269 -69.02 1.78 -9.86
C SER A 269 -69.41 2.70 -11.03
N PRO A 270 -70.60 2.50 -11.62
CA PRO A 270 -70.95 2.79 -13.02
C PRO A 270 -71.13 4.25 -13.42
#